data_AF-A0A3B9KCI9-F1
#
_entry.id   AF-A0A3B9KCI9-F1
#
_cell.length_a   1.000
_cell.length_b   1.000
_cell.length_c   1.000
_cell.angle_alpha   90.00
_cell.angle_beta   90.00
_cell.angle_gamma   90.00
#
_symmetry.space_group_name_H-M   'P 1'
#
loop_
_entity.id
_entity.type
_entity.pdbx_description
1 polymer ?
#
loop_
_entity_poly.entity_id
_entity_poly.type
_entity_poly.pdbx_seq_one_letter_code
_entity_poly.pdbx_strand_id
1 'polypeptide(L)'
;MRTVIFGVDGLAFRIIHPLIERGDMPNFKKLRDQGCEAVLESKYPPLTPPAWTSLSTGLKPARHGVYDFWAYDEQAEVGQPRKAHVQSQRRGGKAIWNILSEYGKQVLVINIPATYPPEPINGYMVSGYLTPSTAGDFTYPASFKEELLQVVPDYEIDVNMREIFKGNVESRVTRLVDAVLSVTEKRIQLITYMLKEKPWD
;
A
#
# COMPACT_ATOMS: atom_id res chain seq x y z
N MET A 1 23.72 -4.32 -1.20
CA MET A 1 23.05 -3.80 -2.41
C MET A 1 21.63 -3.49 -2.01
N ARG A 2 21.21 -2.24 -2.18
CA ARG A 2 19.87 -1.75 -1.81
C ARG A 2 18.84 -2.12 -2.86
N THR A 3 17.69 -2.62 -2.40
CA THR A 3 16.59 -3.05 -3.28
C THR A 3 15.31 -2.29 -2.93
N VAL A 4 14.69 -1.67 -3.95
CA VAL A 4 13.42 -0.96 -3.80
C VAL A 4 12.35 -1.67 -4.61
N ILE A 5 11.23 -1.95 -3.98
CA ILE A 5 10.01 -2.42 -4.64
C ILE A 5 9.01 -1.26 -4.61
N PHE A 6 8.69 -0.73 -5.79
CA PHE A 6 7.69 0.31 -5.98
C PHE A 6 6.49 -0.27 -6.71
N GLY A 7 5.30 -0.09 -6.15
CA GLY A 7 4.06 -0.58 -6.74
C GLY A 7 3.02 0.52 -6.87
N VAL A 8 2.29 0.48 -7.98
CA VAL A 8 1.18 1.40 -8.28
C VAL A 8 -0.07 0.54 -8.45
N ASP A 9 -1.05 0.73 -7.57
CA ASP A 9 -2.29 -0.03 -7.62
C ASP A 9 -3.07 0.28 -8.91
N GLY A 10 -3.60 -0.75 -9.56
CA GLY A 10 -4.36 -0.62 -10.81
C GLY A 10 -3.57 -0.21 -12.05
N LEU A 11 -2.23 -0.10 -11.98
CA LEU A 11 -1.43 0.27 -13.14
C LEU A 11 -1.43 -0.85 -14.20
N ALA A 12 -1.84 -0.51 -15.41
CA ALA A 12 -1.90 -1.43 -16.54
C ALA A 12 -1.15 -0.87 -17.75
N PHE A 13 -0.59 -1.77 -18.57
CA PHE A 13 0.14 -1.40 -19.80
C PHE A 13 -0.69 -0.57 -20.78
N ARG A 14 -2.00 -0.87 -20.89
CA ARG A 14 -2.94 -0.08 -21.70
C ARG A 14 -3.05 1.39 -21.28
N ILE A 15 -2.60 1.76 -20.07
CA ILE A 15 -2.59 3.14 -19.58
C ILE A 15 -1.19 3.72 -19.67
N ILE A 16 -0.17 3.02 -19.17
CA ILE A 16 1.19 3.57 -19.09
C ILE A 16 1.89 3.66 -20.45
N HIS A 17 1.63 2.75 -21.39
CA HIS A 17 2.28 2.79 -22.72
C HIS A 17 1.87 4.03 -23.53
N PRO A 18 0.57 4.37 -23.68
CA PRO A 18 0.18 5.62 -24.32
C PRO A 18 0.74 6.87 -23.64
N LEU A 19 0.84 6.87 -22.29
CA LEU A 19 1.43 7.98 -21.54
C LEU A 19 2.94 8.14 -21.83
N ILE A 20 3.66 7.02 -21.95
CA ILE A 20 5.08 7.03 -22.34
C ILE A 20 5.25 7.56 -23.76
N GLU A 21 4.41 7.12 -24.70
CA GLU A 21 4.47 7.54 -26.10
C GLU A 21 4.23 9.03 -26.30
N ARG A 22 3.35 9.64 -25.49
CA ARG A 22 3.12 11.09 -25.48
C ARG A 22 4.23 11.90 -24.78
N GLY A 23 5.14 11.24 -24.08
CA GLY A 23 6.19 11.90 -23.30
C GLY A 23 5.80 12.28 -21.87
N ASP A 24 4.60 11.89 -21.40
CA ASP A 24 4.08 12.25 -20.06
C ASP A 24 4.78 11.46 -18.92
N MET A 25 5.43 10.34 -19.25
CA MET A 25 6.00 9.39 -18.27
C MET A 25 7.49 9.08 -18.53
N PRO A 26 8.39 10.09 -18.48
CA PRO A 26 9.80 9.93 -18.86
C PRO A 26 10.58 8.97 -17.95
N ASN A 27 10.23 8.90 -16.65
CA ASN A 27 10.88 7.98 -15.71
C ASN A 27 10.51 6.52 -15.99
N PHE A 28 9.23 6.22 -16.26
CA PHE A 28 8.82 4.88 -16.67
C PHE A 28 9.40 4.50 -18.03
N LYS A 29 9.49 5.44 -18.96
CA LYS A 29 10.19 5.21 -20.24
C LYS A 29 11.64 4.77 -20.01
N LYS A 30 12.37 5.47 -19.14
CA LYS A 30 13.75 5.12 -18.78
C LYS A 30 13.85 3.72 -18.16
N LEU A 31 12.95 3.37 -17.23
CA LEU A 31 12.90 2.05 -16.61
C LEU A 31 12.64 0.94 -17.64
N ARG A 32 11.72 1.17 -18.58
CA ARG A 32 11.43 0.22 -19.66
C ARG A 32 12.63 0.04 -20.60
N ASP A 33 13.25 1.14 -21.02
CA ASP A 33 14.34 1.11 -22.02
C ASP A 33 15.66 0.55 -21.44
N GLN A 34 15.88 0.68 -20.12
CA GLN A 34 17.11 0.24 -19.44
C GLN A 34 16.93 -1.01 -18.58
N GLY A 35 15.71 -1.54 -18.51
CA GLY A 35 15.33 -2.65 -17.63
C GLY A 35 14.61 -3.76 -18.38
N CYS A 36 13.71 -4.43 -17.67
CA CYS A 36 12.87 -5.49 -18.21
C CYS A 36 11.41 -5.17 -17.92
N GLU A 37 10.55 -5.39 -18.91
CA GLU A 37 9.10 -5.23 -18.80
C GLU A 37 8.42 -6.55 -19.22
N ALA A 38 7.47 -7.02 -18.42
CA ALA A 38 6.71 -8.22 -18.72
C ALA A 38 5.28 -8.09 -18.20
N VAL A 39 4.34 -8.74 -18.90
CA VAL A 39 2.97 -8.88 -18.42
C VAL A 39 2.96 -9.86 -17.26
N LEU A 40 2.44 -9.42 -16.10
CA LEU A 40 2.27 -10.27 -14.93
C LEU A 40 0.81 -10.73 -14.81
N GLU A 41 0.62 -12.01 -14.48
CA GLU A 41 -0.69 -12.54 -14.14
C GLU A 41 -1.04 -12.16 -12.69
N SER A 42 -2.14 -11.42 -12.53
CA SER A 42 -2.70 -11.14 -11.20
C SER A 42 -3.28 -12.40 -10.56
N LYS A 43 -3.80 -12.28 -9.34
CA LYS A 43 -4.47 -13.40 -8.66
C LYS A 43 -5.97 -13.32 -8.84
N TYR A 44 -6.62 -14.47 -8.71
CA TYR A 44 -8.08 -14.53 -8.64
C TYR A 44 -8.52 -14.64 -7.17
N PRO A 45 -9.42 -13.75 -6.69
CA PRO A 45 -10.01 -12.62 -7.42
C PRO A 45 -9.00 -11.45 -7.58
N PRO A 46 -9.06 -10.68 -8.69
CA PRO A 46 -8.11 -9.60 -8.99
C PRO A 46 -8.44 -8.32 -8.21
N LEU A 47 -8.49 -8.44 -6.89
CA LEU A 47 -8.72 -7.35 -5.94
C LEU A 47 -7.39 -6.97 -5.27
N THR A 48 -7.32 -5.72 -4.80
CA THR A 48 -6.14 -5.17 -4.10
C THR A 48 -5.66 -6.08 -2.95
N PRO A 49 -6.47 -6.45 -1.92
CA PRO A 49 -5.98 -7.22 -0.79
C PRO A 49 -5.38 -8.59 -1.16
N PRO A 50 -6.05 -9.46 -1.94
CA PRO A 50 -5.44 -10.73 -2.34
C PRO A 50 -4.20 -10.53 -3.21
N ALA A 51 -4.20 -9.59 -4.15
CA ALA A 51 -3.07 -9.36 -5.04
C ALA A 51 -1.81 -8.89 -4.30
N TRP A 52 -1.93 -7.86 -3.45
CA TRP A 52 -0.81 -7.33 -2.66
C TRP A 52 -0.33 -8.31 -1.58
N THR A 53 -1.24 -9.09 -1.00
CA THR A 53 -0.87 -10.15 -0.06
C THR A 53 -0.10 -11.27 -0.76
N SER A 54 -0.55 -11.68 -1.95
CA SER A 54 0.17 -12.67 -2.76
C SER A 54 1.55 -12.16 -3.21
N LEU A 55 1.65 -10.88 -3.60
CA LEU A 55 2.91 -10.25 -3.98
C LEU A 55 3.92 -10.25 -2.82
N SER A 56 3.47 -9.91 -1.62
CA SER A 56 4.35 -9.83 -0.45
C SER A 56 4.73 -11.19 0.14
N THR A 57 3.89 -12.22 -0.01
CA THR A 57 4.12 -13.57 0.56
C THR A 57 4.69 -14.58 -0.43
N GLY A 58 4.50 -14.37 -1.74
CA GLY A 58 4.69 -15.41 -2.75
C GLY A 58 3.64 -16.54 -2.71
N LEU A 59 2.59 -16.41 -1.87
CA LEU A 59 1.54 -17.42 -1.71
C LEU A 59 0.32 -17.09 -2.57
N LYS A 60 -0.51 -18.09 -2.86
CA LYS A 60 -1.85 -17.89 -3.46
C LYS A 60 -2.88 -17.52 -2.38
N PRO A 61 -4.03 -16.90 -2.73
CA PRO A 61 -5.13 -16.65 -1.80
C PRO A 61 -5.55 -17.86 -0.97
N ALA A 62 -5.58 -19.04 -1.59
CA ALA A 62 -5.83 -20.33 -0.93
C ALA A 62 -4.89 -20.66 0.24
N ARG A 63 -3.69 -20.08 0.28
CA ARG A 63 -2.65 -20.35 1.28
C ARG A 63 -2.50 -19.23 2.30
N HIS A 64 -2.67 -17.97 1.88
CA HIS A 64 -2.56 -16.83 2.79
C HIS A 64 -3.92 -16.36 3.35
N GLY A 65 -5.04 -16.90 2.88
CA GLY A 65 -6.37 -16.70 3.47
C GLY A 65 -7.05 -15.35 3.20
N VAL A 66 -6.44 -14.48 2.38
CA VAL A 66 -6.98 -13.16 2.03
C VAL A 66 -7.65 -13.26 0.66
N TYR A 67 -8.95 -13.00 0.59
CA TYR A 67 -9.75 -13.14 -0.63
C TYR A 67 -10.50 -11.87 -1.04
N ASP A 68 -10.65 -10.91 -0.13
CA ASP A 68 -11.53 -9.74 -0.31
C ASP A 68 -11.02 -8.59 0.59
N PHE A 69 -11.61 -7.40 0.49
CA PHE A 69 -11.41 -6.29 1.43
C PHE A 69 -11.98 -6.60 2.80
N TRP A 70 -13.00 -7.44 2.86
CA TRP A 70 -13.70 -7.81 4.06
C TRP A 70 -13.21 -9.15 4.59
N ALA A 71 -12.90 -9.20 5.86
CA ALA A 71 -12.63 -10.46 6.53
C ALA A 71 -13.95 -11.20 6.80
N TYR A 72 -13.89 -12.53 6.76
CA TYR A 72 -14.97 -13.33 7.30
C TYR A 72 -14.99 -13.20 8.82
N ASP A 73 -16.18 -13.02 9.37
CA ASP A 73 -16.42 -12.98 10.80
C ASP A 73 -17.32 -14.15 11.14
N GLU A 74 -16.74 -15.17 11.77
CA GLU A 74 -17.45 -16.41 12.13
C GLU A 74 -18.57 -16.15 13.16
N GLN A 75 -18.50 -15.03 13.88
CA GLN A 75 -19.48 -14.63 14.87
C GLN A 75 -20.59 -13.74 14.29
N ALA A 76 -20.49 -13.36 13.01
CA ALA A 76 -21.49 -12.52 12.38
C ALA A 76 -22.78 -13.32 12.11
N GLU A 77 -23.92 -12.75 12.51
CA GLU A 77 -25.24 -13.31 12.19
C GLU A 77 -25.48 -13.35 10.67
N VAL A 78 -26.14 -14.42 10.21
CA VAL A 78 -26.51 -14.58 8.81
C VAL A 78 -27.36 -13.40 8.33
N GLY A 79 -26.97 -12.80 7.21
CA GLY A 79 -27.68 -11.66 6.62
C GLY A 79 -27.19 -10.29 7.09
N GLN A 80 -26.25 -10.22 8.04
CA GLN A 80 -25.60 -8.96 8.41
C GLN A 80 -24.45 -8.60 7.44
N PRO A 81 -24.26 -7.30 7.13
CA PRO A 81 -23.12 -6.86 6.34
C PRO A 81 -21.81 -7.14 7.10
N ARG A 82 -20.76 -7.50 6.35
CA ARG A 82 -19.42 -7.67 6.91
C ARG A 82 -18.93 -6.34 7.48
N LYS A 83 -18.43 -6.36 8.71
CA LYS A 83 -17.94 -5.17 9.42
C LYS A 83 -16.42 -5.12 9.56
N ALA A 84 -15.75 -6.27 9.47
CA ALA A 84 -14.31 -6.38 9.63
C ALA A 84 -13.60 -6.28 8.27
N HIS A 85 -12.61 -5.39 8.17
CA HIS A 85 -11.67 -5.41 7.06
C HIS A 85 -10.63 -6.51 7.24
N VAL A 86 -10.00 -6.92 6.15
CA VAL A 86 -8.78 -7.74 6.22
C VAL A 86 -7.69 -6.99 6.98
N GLN A 87 -6.99 -7.73 7.85
CA GLN A 87 -5.90 -7.24 8.68
C GLN A 87 -4.66 -8.09 8.45
N SER A 88 -3.49 -7.51 8.66
CA SER A 88 -2.18 -8.18 8.55
C SER A 88 -2.12 -9.47 9.37
N GLN A 89 -2.71 -9.47 10.57
CA GLN A 89 -2.76 -10.60 11.49
C GLN A 89 -3.58 -11.79 10.97
N ARG A 90 -4.49 -11.57 10.01
CA ARG A 90 -5.33 -12.62 9.42
C ARG A 90 -4.69 -13.29 8.21
N ARG A 91 -3.52 -12.82 7.78
CA ARG A 91 -2.77 -13.37 6.66
C ARG A 91 -1.97 -14.59 7.10
N GLY A 92 -2.09 -15.67 6.35
CA GLY A 92 -1.21 -16.83 6.47
C GLY A 92 0.14 -16.62 5.78
N GLY A 93 1.21 -17.07 6.44
CA GLY A 93 2.58 -17.03 5.91
C GLY A 93 3.30 -15.70 6.15
N LYS A 94 4.64 -15.75 6.04
CA LYS A 94 5.52 -14.59 6.21
C LYS A 94 5.59 -13.79 4.92
N ALA A 95 5.59 -12.47 5.03
CA ALA A 95 5.90 -11.59 3.90
C ALA A 95 7.42 -11.46 3.77
N ILE A 96 7.84 -10.97 2.62
CA ILE A 96 9.23 -10.66 2.33
C ILE A 96 9.86 -9.78 3.41
N TRP A 97 9.15 -8.80 3.98
CA TRP A 97 9.67 -7.96 5.07
C TRP A 97 9.88 -8.74 6.38
N ASN A 98 8.99 -9.69 6.72
CA ASN A 98 9.17 -10.54 7.90
C ASN A 98 10.40 -11.44 7.70
N ILE A 99 10.52 -12.06 6.51
CA ILE A 99 11.65 -12.93 6.16
C ILE A 99 12.95 -12.13 6.24
N LEU A 100 13.05 -10.99 5.54
CA LEU A 100 14.24 -10.14 5.55
C LEU A 100 14.63 -9.72 6.98
N SER A 101 13.65 -9.38 7.82
CA SER A 101 13.89 -9.03 9.22
C SER A 101 14.52 -10.17 10.01
N GLU A 102 14.05 -11.41 9.82
CA GLU A 102 14.60 -12.60 10.47
C GLU A 102 16.04 -12.89 10.05
N TYR A 103 16.41 -12.51 8.82
CA TYR A 103 17.79 -12.56 8.33
C TYR A 103 18.61 -11.31 8.71
N GLY A 104 18.12 -10.48 9.65
CA GLY A 104 18.81 -9.33 10.18
C GLY A 104 18.88 -8.12 9.24
N LYS A 105 18.07 -8.09 8.17
CA LYS A 105 18.03 -6.97 7.22
C LYS A 105 17.15 -5.84 7.72
N GLN A 106 17.57 -4.61 7.45
CA GLN A 106 16.84 -3.38 7.73
C GLN A 106 15.82 -3.11 6.62
N VAL A 107 14.53 -3.06 6.95
CA VAL A 107 13.43 -2.94 5.97
C VAL A 107 12.54 -1.73 6.24
N LEU A 108 12.16 -1.03 5.16
CA LEU A 108 11.16 0.03 5.18
C LEU A 108 9.93 -0.44 4.40
N VAL A 109 8.77 -0.44 5.04
CA VAL A 109 7.48 -0.83 4.42
C VAL A 109 6.51 0.33 4.53
N ILE A 110 6.14 0.94 3.40
CA ILE A 110 5.40 2.20 3.38
C ILE A 110 4.15 2.04 2.51
N ASN A 111 2.98 2.27 3.10
CA ASN A 111 1.66 2.29 2.45
C ASN A 111 1.26 1.03 1.66
N ILE A 112 1.82 -0.14 1.97
CA ILE A 112 1.39 -1.40 1.35
C ILE A 112 -0.02 -1.77 1.84
N PRO A 113 -0.99 -2.09 0.95
CA PRO A 113 -2.34 -2.45 1.37
C PRO A 113 -2.40 -3.65 2.31
N ALA A 114 -3.41 -3.68 3.19
CA ALA A 114 -3.67 -4.77 4.14
C ALA A 114 -2.52 -5.06 5.14
N THR A 115 -1.74 -4.02 5.50
CA THR A 115 -0.66 -4.10 6.50
C THR A 115 -1.05 -3.52 7.87
N TYR A 116 -2.34 -3.27 8.12
CA TYR A 116 -2.83 -2.88 9.45
C TYR A 116 -3.33 -4.11 10.26
N PRO A 117 -3.03 -4.21 11.57
CA PRO A 117 -2.09 -3.37 12.30
C PRO A 117 -0.64 -3.59 11.82
N PRO A 118 0.24 -2.58 11.92
CA PRO A 118 1.63 -2.70 11.46
C PRO A 118 2.34 -3.84 12.18
N GLU A 119 3.10 -4.63 11.44
CA GLU A 119 3.80 -5.81 11.94
C GLU A 119 5.17 -5.46 12.53
N PRO A 120 5.64 -6.17 13.57
CA PRO A 120 7.01 -6.02 14.03
C PRO A 120 8.00 -6.52 12.97
N ILE A 121 8.93 -5.63 12.60
CA ILE A 121 9.98 -5.89 11.61
C ILE A 121 11.30 -5.26 12.07
N ASN A 122 12.42 -5.68 11.51
CA ASN A 122 13.70 -5.06 11.74
C ASN A 122 13.81 -3.79 10.89
N GLY A 123 13.18 -2.70 11.33
CA GLY A 123 13.10 -1.44 10.59
C GLY A 123 11.79 -0.70 10.86
N TYR A 124 11.21 -0.10 9.81
CA TYR A 124 10.07 0.81 9.95
C TYR A 124 8.91 0.43 9.02
N MET A 125 7.70 0.40 9.56
CA MET A 125 6.46 0.18 8.81
C MET A 125 5.51 1.35 8.98
N VAL A 126 4.86 1.75 7.89
CA VAL A 126 3.70 2.65 7.86
C VAL A 126 2.61 1.90 7.11
N SER A 127 1.53 1.53 7.81
CA SER A 127 0.48 0.69 7.24
C SER A 127 -0.27 1.42 6.11
N GLY A 128 -0.76 0.65 5.14
CA GLY A 128 -1.38 1.19 3.92
C GLY A 128 -2.90 1.16 3.92
N TYR A 129 -3.47 1.09 2.72
CA TYR A 129 -4.91 1.01 2.51
C TYR A 129 -5.54 -0.09 3.38
N LEU A 130 -6.76 0.19 3.88
CA LEU A 130 -7.48 -0.53 4.94
C LEU A 130 -7.05 -0.24 6.38
N THR A 131 -6.11 0.68 6.60
CA THR A 131 -5.90 1.23 7.94
C THR A 131 -7.12 2.07 8.37
N PRO A 132 -7.71 1.83 9.55
CA PRO A 132 -8.96 2.50 9.96
C PRO A 132 -8.83 4.02 10.13
N SER A 133 -7.70 4.49 10.67
CA SER A 133 -7.47 5.91 10.97
C SER A 133 -6.00 6.16 11.33
N THR A 134 -5.52 7.38 11.08
CA THR A 134 -4.24 7.89 11.60
C THR A 134 -4.26 8.17 13.10
N ALA A 135 -5.45 8.20 13.74
CA ALA A 135 -5.57 8.31 15.18
C ALA A 135 -5.04 7.05 15.91
N GLY A 136 -5.13 5.87 15.29
CA GLY A 136 -4.62 4.61 15.85
C GLY A 136 -3.13 4.38 15.61
N ASP A 137 -2.68 3.15 15.91
CA ASP A 137 -1.29 2.73 15.73
C ASP A 137 -1.07 2.21 14.31
N PHE A 138 -0.69 3.11 13.40
CA PHE A 138 -0.44 2.80 11.99
C PHE A 138 1.05 2.71 11.64
N THR A 139 1.95 2.85 12.62
CA THR A 139 3.39 2.71 12.42
C THR A 139 4.01 1.61 13.28
N TYR A 140 5.07 1.00 12.77
CA TYR A 140 6.03 0.23 13.57
C TYR A 140 7.43 0.83 13.41
N PRO A 141 8.21 1.01 14.50
CA PRO A 141 7.74 0.99 15.88
C PRO A 141 6.66 2.06 16.11
N ALA A 142 5.84 1.90 17.15
CA ALA A 142 4.75 2.84 17.44
C ALA A 142 5.27 4.28 17.66
N SER A 143 6.46 4.41 18.25
CA SER A 143 7.15 5.70 18.45
C SER A 143 7.46 6.44 17.15
N PHE A 144 7.55 5.74 16.01
CA PHE A 144 7.82 6.39 14.72
C PHE A 144 6.69 7.32 14.27
N LYS A 145 5.46 7.15 14.80
CA LYS A 145 4.34 8.03 14.49
C LYS A 145 4.62 9.49 14.82
N GLU A 146 5.25 9.76 15.97
CA GLU A 146 5.56 11.13 16.39
C GLU A 146 6.54 11.80 15.43
N GLU A 147 7.60 11.08 15.05
CA GLU A 147 8.59 11.55 14.09
C GLU A 147 7.99 11.73 12.69
N LEU A 148 7.17 10.79 12.23
CA LEU A 148 6.45 10.89 10.96
C LEU A 148 5.59 12.16 10.91
N LEU A 149 4.87 12.49 11.99
CA LEU A 149 4.04 13.68 12.07
C LEU A 149 4.83 14.98 12.26
N GLN A 150 6.10 14.93 12.68
CA GLN A 150 6.98 16.10 12.61
C GLN A 150 7.41 16.39 11.16
N VAL A 151 7.61 15.35 10.36
CA VAL A 151 7.97 15.48 8.95
C VAL A 151 6.76 15.83 8.08
N VAL A 152 5.63 15.18 8.31
CA VAL A 152 4.37 15.36 7.56
C VAL A 152 3.20 15.52 8.55
N PRO A 153 2.94 16.73 9.08
CA PRO A 153 1.96 16.95 10.16
C PRO A 153 0.52 16.55 9.84
N ASP A 154 0.11 16.65 8.57
CA ASP A 154 -1.23 16.34 8.09
C ASP A 154 -1.24 15.05 7.26
N TYR A 155 -0.40 14.07 7.63
CA TYR A 155 -0.28 12.81 6.92
C TYR A 155 -1.62 12.07 6.80
N GLU A 156 -1.90 11.60 5.60
CA GLU A 156 -3.08 10.80 5.27
C GLU A 156 -2.63 9.44 4.73
N ILE A 157 -3.19 8.36 5.28
CA ILE A 157 -2.85 7.01 4.84
C ILE A 157 -3.37 6.76 3.45
N ASP A 158 -4.59 7.20 3.15
CA ASP A 158 -5.18 7.12 1.83
C ASP A 158 -6.30 8.14 1.64
N VAL A 159 -6.72 8.27 0.38
CA VAL A 159 -7.78 9.17 -0.05
C VAL A 159 -9.12 8.85 0.64
N ASN A 160 -9.73 9.86 1.25
CA ASN A 160 -11.04 9.72 1.88
C ASN A 160 -12.18 9.70 0.84
N MET A 161 -12.44 8.50 0.29
CA MET A 161 -13.47 8.29 -0.73
C MET A 161 -14.86 8.72 -0.27
N ARG A 162 -15.19 8.65 1.03
CA ARG A 162 -16.50 9.08 1.54
C ARG A 162 -16.73 10.57 1.34
N GLU A 163 -15.69 11.38 1.55
CA GLU A 163 -15.77 12.82 1.32
C GLU A 163 -15.84 13.16 -0.16
N ILE A 164 -15.08 12.43 -1.00
CA ILE A 164 -15.09 12.61 -2.45
C ILE A 164 -16.46 12.34 -3.03
N PHE A 165 -17.13 11.24 -2.64
CA PHE A 165 -18.41 10.85 -3.24
C PHE A 165 -19.62 11.71 -2.83
N LYS A 166 -19.46 12.68 -1.93
CA LYS A 166 -20.51 13.69 -1.66
C LYS A 166 -20.69 14.61 -2.88
N GLY A 167 -21.86 15.24 -3.05
CA GLY A 167 -22.07 16.27 -4.10
C GLY A 167 -22.23 15.76 -5.55
N ASN A 168 -22.21 16.67 -6.52
CA ASN A 168 -22.43 16.40 -7.95
C ASN A 168 -21.19 15.84 -8.66
N VAL A 169 -21.35 15.21 -9.83
CA VAL A 169 -20.27 14.50 -10.55
C VAL A 169 -19.07 15.39 -10.87
N GLU A 170 -19.29 16.60 -11.36
CA GLU A 170 -18.20 17.52 -11.75
C GLU A 170 -17.31 17.87 -10.56
N SER A 171 -17.92 18.26 -9.43
CA SER A 171 -17.17 18.55 -8.20
C SER A 171 -16.46 17.33 -7.61
N ARG A 172 -16.88 16.10 -7.95
CA ARG A 172 -16.19 14.87 -7.50
C ARG A 172 -14.87 14.69 -8.21
N VAL A 173 -14.78 15.03 -9.50
CA VAL A 173 -13.55 14.85 -10.28
C VAL A 173 -12.45 15.74 -9.74
N THR A 174 -12.70 17.05 -9.60
CA THR A 174 -11.71 17.99 -9.07
C THR A 174 -11.26 17.60 -7.66
N ARG A 175 -12.21 17.32 -6.75
CA ARG A 175 -11.87 16.88 -5.39
C ARG A 175 -11.08 15.57 -5.35
N LEU A 176 -11.39 14.62 -6.21
CA LEU A 176 -10.64 13.37 -6.30
C LEU A 176 -9.21 13.63 -6.77
N VAL A 177 -9.02 14.44 -7.82
CA VAL A 177 -7.70 14.78 -8.34
C VAL A 177 -6.88 15.49 -7.27
N ASP A 178 -7.43 16.52 -6.63
CA ASP A 178 -6.76 17.27 -5.58
C ASP A 178 -6.37 16.38 -4.39
N ALA A 179 -7.28 15.50 -3.96
CA ALA A 179 -7.01 14.56 -2.87
C ALA A 179 -5.93 13.54 -3.24
N VAL A 180 -5.96 12.98 -4.45
CA VAL A 180 -4.94 12.04 -4.92
C VAL A 180 -3.57 12.71 -5.01
N LEU A 181 -3.49 13.94 -5.53
CA LEU A 181 -2.24 14.69 -5.61
C LEU A 181 -1.70 15.01 -4.22
N SER A 182 -2.54 15.54 -3.32
CA SER A 182 -2.17 15.86 -1.93
C SER A 182 -1.64 14.63 -1.19
N VAL A 183 -2.36 13.50 -1.22
CA VAL A 183 -1.90 12.25 -0.59
C VAL A 183 -0.59 11.76 -1.21
N THR A 184 -0.42 11.91 -2.53
CA THR A 184 0.79 11.50 -3.24
C THR A 184 1.99 12.35 -2.83
N GLU A 185 1.85 13.68 -2.73
CA GLU A 185 2.91 14.59 -2.28
C GLU A 185 3.37 14.25 -0.85
N LYS A 186 2.42 14.05 0.06
CA LYS A 186 2.69 13.65 1.45
C LYS A 186 3.45 12.33 1.52
N ARG A 187 3.03 11.33 0.73
CA ARG A 187 3.73 10.03 0.64
C ARG A 187 5.13 10.19 0.05
N ILE A 188 5.33 11.01 -0.99
CA ILE A 188 6.65 11.28 -1.58
C ILE A 188 7.57 11.92 -0.54
N GLN A 189 7.09 12.90 0.21
CA GLN A 189 7.86 13.56 1.27
C GLN A 189 8.32 12.54 2.32
N LEU A 190 7.38 11.71 2.82
CA LEU A 190 7.67 10.68 3.80
C LEU A 190 8.66 9.62 3.27
N ILE A 191 8.42 9.08 2.08
CA ILE A 191 9.30 8.08 1.45
C ILE A 191 10.70 8.66 1.27
N THR A 192 10.82 9.89 0.78
CA THR A 192 12.11 10.55 0.56
C THR A 192 12.86 10.75 1.88
N TYR A 193 12.16 11.18 2.93
CA TYR A 193 12.73 11.30 4.27
C TYR A 193 13.21 9.93 4.79
N MET A 194 12.37 8.90 4.72
CA MET A 194 12.73 7.58 5.24
C MET A 194 13.91 6.95 4.48
N LEU A 195 13.98 7.10 3.16
CA LEU A 195 15.09 6.59 2.35
C LEU A 195 16.43 7.28 2.67
N LYS A 196 16.41 8.51 3.19
CA LYS A 196 17.60 9.30 3.56
C LYS A 196 18.02 9.06 5.00
N GLU A 197 17.06 9.13 5.93
CA GLU A 197 17.34 9.25 7.36
C GLU A 197 17.22 7.91 8.12
N LYS A 198 16.58 6.89 7.53
CA LYS A 198 16.41 5.59 8.19
C LYS A 198 17.40 4.55 7.66
N PRO A 199 17.85 3.60 8.49
CA PRO A 199 18.63 2.47 8.03
C PRO A 199 17.77 1.55 7.16
N TRP A 200 18.31 1.13 6.02
CA TRP A 200 17.69 0.14 5.13
C TRP A 200 18.73 -0.53 4.23
N ASP A 201 18.48 -1.80 3.94
CA ASP A 201 19.37 -2.71 3.19
C ASP A 201 19.09 -2.82 1.70
#